data_AF-X1GTG0-F1
#
_entry.id   AF-X1GTG0-F1
#
_cell.length_a   1.000
_cell.length_b   1.000
_cell.length_c   1.000
_cell.angle_alpha   90.00
_cell.angle_beta   90.00
_cell.angle_gamma   90.00
#
_symmetry.space_group_name_H-M   'P 1'
#
loop_
_entity.id
_entity.type
_entity.pdbx_description
1 polymer ?
#
loop_
_entity_poly.entity_id
_entity_poly.type
_entity_poly.pdbx_seq_one_letter_code
_entity_poly.pdbx_strand_id
1 'polypeptide(L)'
;MGLDKVDKVLSKTLKELKDEGRLKGKEYIITKVKRAEGEKGPRYFLKGKDEQEFIRMNSNSYLGMSLREEIIEEEEKKTKEFGVGPGAVRFISGTFQSHRELEKKLAKFHQRDDAMLFSSAYSTVVGILTPLITSDTIIISDELNHNCIINALRLSRPKDKKIYKHLNMNELEDKIKESVGKAK
;
A
#
# COMPACT_ATOMS: atom_id res chain seq x y z
N MET A 1 13.62 33.93 -11.98
CA MET A 1 14.31 34.11 -10.68
C MET A 1 13.87 33.14 -9.58
N GLY A 2 12.56 32.87 -9.38
CA GLY A 2 12.10 31.87 -8.42
C GLY A 2 12.28 30.42 -8.91
N LEU A 3 11.89 30.15 -10.16
CA LEU A 3 11.97 28.81 -10.75
C LEU A 3 13.41 28.33 -10.94
N ASP A 4 14.34 29.21 -11.35
CA ASP A 4 15.76 28.84 -11.55
C ASP A 4 16.42 28.34 -10.26
N LYS A 5 16.02 28.89 -9.11
CA LYS A 5 16.50 28.44 -7.80
C LYS A 5 15.95 27.07 -7.44
N VAL A 6 14.66 26.83 -7.72
CA VAL A 6 14.03 25.52 -7.51
C VAL A 6 14.65 24.47 -8.42
N ASP A 7 14.79 24.78 -9.70
CA ASP A 7 15.38 23.87 -10.69
C ASP A 7 16.81 23.49 -10.34
N LYS A 8 17.62 24.46 -9.88
CA LYS A 8 18.99 24.19 -9.40
C LYS A 8 19.01 23.21 -8.22
N VAL A 9 18.09 23.36 -7.27
CA VAL A 9 17.99 22.46 -6.10
C VAL A 9 17.54 21.07 -6.54
N LEU A 10 16.47 20.97 -7.33
CA LEU A 10 15.94 19.69 -7.82
C LEU A 10 16.97 18.94 -8.68
N SER A 11 17.63 19.63 -9.59
CA SER A 11 18.68 19.06 -10.44
C SER A 11 19.86 18.54 -9.62
N LYS A 12 20.27 19.29 -8.59
CA LYS A 12 21.31 18.84 -7.65
C LYS A 12 20.89 17.55 -6.94
N THR A 13 19.66 17.50 -6.39
CA THR A 13 19.15 16.30 -5.72
C THR A 13 19.03 15.10 -6.66
N LEU A 14 18.59 15.30 -7.90
CA LEU A 14 18.55 14.22 -8.90
C LEU A 14 19.94 13.69 -9.23
N LYS A 15 20.94 14.57 -9.31
CA LYS A 15 22.34 14.17 -9.50
C LYS A 15 22.84 13.35 -8.31
N GLU A 16 22.59 13.80 -7.09
CA GLU A 16 22.97 13.06 -5.87
C GLU A 16 22.34 11.66 -5.85
N LEU A 17 21.03 11.54 -6.12
CA LEU A 17 20.35 10.25 -6.22
C LEU A 17 20.97 9.35 -7.31
N LYS A 18 21.41 9.93 -8.41
CA LYS A 18 22.07 9.20 -9.51
C LYS A 18 23.45 8.70 -9.09
N ASP A 19 24.25 9.56 -8.49
CA ASP A 19 25.61 9.27 -8.04
C ASP A 19 25.61 8.20 -6.93
N GLU A 20 24.56 8.17 -6.09
CA GLU A 20 24.33 7.13 -5.07
C GLU A 20 23.70 5.83 -5.63
N GLY A 21 23.31 5.78 -6.91
CA GLY A 21 22.62 4.63 -7.50
C GLY A 21 21.17 4.43 -7.01
N ARG A 22 20.57 5.42 -6.36
CA ARG A 22 19.19 5.38 -5.83
C ARG A 22 18.16 5.98 -6.77
N LEU A 23 18.60 6.67 -7.82
CA LEU A 23 17.71 7.21 -8.84
C LEU A 23 16.99 6.06 -9.55
N LYS A 24 15.66 6.09 -9.52
CA LYS A 24 14.84 5.07 -10.19
C LYS A 24 15.07 5.14 -11.71
N GLY A 25 15.30 3.99 -12.31
CA GLY A 25 15.49 3.85 -13.75
C GLY A 25 14.21 4.07 -14.57
N LYS A 26 14.33 3.93 -15.89
CA LYS A 26 13.17 3.97 -16.78
C LYS A 26 12.21 2.82 -16.49
N GLU A 27 10.91 3.11 -16.53
CA GLU A 27 9.87 2.09 -16.34
C GLU A 27 9.75 1.19 -17.57
N TYR A 28 9.47 -0.09 -17.33
CA TYR A 28 9.05 -1.00 -18.38
C TYR A 28 7.54 -0.88 -18.59
N ILE A 29 7.14 -0.44 -19.77
CA ILE A 29 5.72 -0.25 -20.11
C ILE A 29 5.19 -1.56 -20.68
N ILE A 30 4.24 -2.18 -19.95
CA ILE A 30 3.51 -3.36 -20.41
C ILE A 30 2.44 -2.92 -21.40
N THR A 31 2.47 -3.43 -22.63
CA THR A 31 1.51 -3.08 -23.70
C THR A 31 0.41 -4.11 -23.87
N LYS A 32 0.69 -5.37 -23.54
CA LYS A 32 -0.27 -6.47 -23.65
C LYS A 32 0.04 -7.55 -22.63
N VAL A 33 -1.00 -8.27 -22.22
CA VAL A 33 -0.90 -9.50 -21.43
C VAL A 33 -1.56 -10.62 -22.21
N LYS A 34 -0.83 -11.72 -22.42
CA LYS A 34 -1.37 -12.98 -22.91
C LYS A 34 -1.65 -13.86 -21.69
N ARG A 35 -2.87 -14.43 -21.65
CA ARG A 35 -3.31 -15.32 -20.57
C ARG A 35 -2.45 -16.59 -20.53
N ALA A 36 -2.53 -17.31 -19.42
CA ALA A 36 -1.90 -18.63 -19.32
C ALA A 36 -2.48 -19.58 -20.37
N GLU A 37 -1.64 -20.44 -20.95
CA GLU A 37 -1.99 -21.38 -22.02
C GLU A 37 -1.15 -22.65 -21.88
N GLY A 38 -1.80 -23.81 -21.75
CA GLY A 38 -1.13 -25.10 -21.53
C GLY A 38 -0.22 -25.06 -20.29
N GLU A 39 1.04 -25.40 -20.47
CA GLU A 39 2.07 -25.40 -19.41
C GLU A 39 2.65 -24.00 -19.13
N LYS A 40 2.27 -22.98 -19.89
CA LYS A 40 2.80 -21.61 -19.76
C LYS A 40 1.86 -20.75 -18.92
N GLY A 41 2.38 -20.18 -17.83
CA GLY A 41 1.72 -19.07 -17.13
C GLY A 41 1.57 -17.81 -18.01
N PRO A 42 0.98 -16.72 -17.49
CA PRO A 42 0.78 -15.49 -18.24
C PRO A 42 2.07 -14.93 -18.86
N ARG A 43 1.95 -14.31 -20.03
CA ARG A 43 3.05 -13.64 -20.75
C ARG A 43 2.77 -12.16 -20.93
N TYR A 44 3.81 -11.35 -20.84
CA TYR A 44 3.72 -9.89 -20.88
C TYR A 44 4.55 -9.36 -22.05
N PHE A 45 4.03 -8.36 -22.74
CA PHE A 45 4.71 -7.68 -23.84
C PHE A 45 5.13 -6.28 -23.39
N LEU A 46 6.33 -5.88 -23.79
CA LEU A 46 6.89 -4.58 -23.41
C LEU A 46 6.95 -3.66 -24.63
N LYS A 47 6.66 -2.37 -24.42
CA LYS A 47 6.75 -1.35 -25.47
C LYS A 47 8.12 -1.38 -26.16
N GLY A 48 8.13 -1.51 -27.49
CA GLY A 48 9.35 -1.60 -28.31
C GLY A 48 9.95 -3.01 -28.38
N LYS A 49 9.27 -4.01 -27.80
CA LYS A 49 9.57 -5.44 -27.89
C LYS A 49 8.28 -6.24 -28.07
N ASP A 50 7.40 -5.77 -28.96
CA ASP A 50 6.01 -6.22 -29.05
C ASP A 50 5.85 -7.67 -29.53
N GLU A 51 6.89 -8.26 -30.14
CA GLU A 51 6.92 -9.67 -30.55
C GLU A 51 7.56 -10.61 -29.50
N GLN A 52 8.09 -10.06 -28.39
CA GLN A 52 8.80 -10.85 -27.37
C GLN A 52 7.91 -11.09 -26.15
N GLU A 53 7.71 -12.37 -25.81
CA GLU A 53 7.02 -12.78 -24.58
C GLU A 53 7.95 -12.73 -23.36
N PHE A 54 7.52 -12.05 -22.29
CA PHE A 54 8.22 -12.00 -21.01
C PHE A 54 7.43 -12.69 -19.88
N ILE A 55 8.15 -13.19 -18.88
CA ILE A 55 7.60 -13.65 -17.60
C ILE A 55 7.80 -12.54 -16.56
N ARG A 56 6.74 -12.18 -15.84
CA ARG A 56 6.79 -11.19 -14.76
C ARG A 56 7.01 -11.88 -13.41
N MET A 57 8.23 -11.76 -12.85
CA MET A 57 8.62 -12.39 -11.58
C MET A 57 8.69 -11.40 -10.39
N ASN A 58 8.20 -10.18 -10.55
CA ASN A 58 8.24 -9.11 -9.55
C ASN A 58 6.84 -8.57 -9.21
N SER A 59 5.80 -9.40 -9.32
CA SER A 59 4.41 -9.01 -9.06
C SER A 59 3.93 -9.51 -7.70
N ASN A 60 3.07 -8.72 -7.06
CA ASN A 60 2.35 -9.12 -5.84
C ASN A 60 0.98 -9.77 -6.15
N SER A 61 0.67 -10.07 -7.42
CA SER A 61 -0.54 -10.81 -7.80
C SER A 61 -0.34 -12.31 -7.59
N TYR A 62 -0.21 -12.72 -6.33
CA TYR A 62 0.24 -14.06 -5.95
C TYR A 62 -0.63 -15.20 -6.49
N LEU A 63 -1.94 -14.98 -6.52
CA LEU A 63 -2.93 -15.97 -6.99
C LEU A 63 -3.41 -15.71 -8.42
N GLY A 64 -2.85 -14.73 -9.12
CA GLY A 64 -3.24 -14.41 -10.50
C GLY A 64 -4.69 -13.93 -10.66
N MET A 65 -5.35 -13.50 -9.57
CA MET A 65 -6.78 -13.14 -9.56
C MET A 65 -7.15 -12.05 -10.56
N SER A 66 -6.20 -11.18 -10.92
CA SER A 66 -6.43 -10.10 -11.90
C SER A 66 -6.58 -10.57 -13.35
N LEU A 67 -6.32 -11.84 -13.66
CA LEU A 67 -6.42 -12.40 -15.02
C LEU A 67 -7.52 -13.47 -15.13
N ARG A 68 -8.25 -13.69 -14.04
CA ARG A 68 -9.34 -14.64 -13.92
C ARG A 68 -10.58 -14.11 -14.65
N GLU A 69 -11.14 -14.88 -15.58
CA GLU A 69 -12.27 -14.45 -16.42
C GLU A 69 -13.47 -14.04 -15.56
N GLU A 70 -13.81 -14.84 -14.55
CA GLU A 70 -14.97 -14.54 -13.69
C GLU A 70 -14.81 -13.25 -12.87
N ILE A 71 -13.57 -12.79 -12.65
CA ILE A 71 -13.30 -11.51 -11.97
C ILE A 71 -13.47 -10.35 -12.94
N ILE A 72 -12.96 -10.50 -14.17
CA ILE A 72 -13.07 -9.49 -15.23
C ILE A 72 -14.53 -9.27 -15.59
N GLU A 73 -15.30 -10.34 -15.83
CA GLU A 73 -16.72 -10.26 -16.18
C GLU A 73 -17.56 -9.57 -15.10
N GLU A 74 -17.34 -9.89 -13.82
CA GLU A 74 -18.08 -9.24 -12.72
C GLU A 74 -17.67 -7.77 -12.56
N GLU A 75 -16.39 -7.42 -12.76
CA GLU A 75 -15.93 -6.03 -12.78
C GLU A 75 -16.58 -5.22 -13.92
N GLU A 76 -16.62 -5.76 -15.14
CA GLU A 76 -17.27 -5.13 -16.29
C GLU A 76 -18.76 -4.90 -16.04
N LYS A 77 -19.45 -5.92 -15.52
CA LYS A 77 -20.87 -5.84 -15.17
C LYS A 77 -21.14 -4.76 -14.13
N LYS A 78 -20.38 -4.74 -13.04
CA LYS A 78 -20.56 -3.76 -11.96
C LYS A 78 -20.17 -2.35 -12.38
N THR A 79 -19.18 -2.21 -13.25
CA THR A 79 -18.83 -0.91 -13.84
C THR A 79 -19.97 -0.34 -14.69
N LYS A 80 -20.70 -1.19 -15.44
CA LYS A 80 -21.90 -0.76 -16.18
C LYS A 80 -23.05 -0.36 -15.26
N GLU A 81 -23.20 -1.01 -14.10
CA GLU A 81 -24.25 -0.75 -13.11
C GLU A 81 -23.99 0.54 -12.30
N PHE A 82 -22.77 0.73 -11.83
CA PHE A 82 -22.42 1.78 -10.86
C PHE A 82 -21.60 2.94 -11.46
N GLY A 83 -21.12 2.80 -12.71
CA GLY A 83 -20.13 3.69 -13.28
C GLY A 83 -18.72 3.45 -12.70
N VAL A 84 -17.77 4.30 -13.09
CA VAL A 84 -16.34 4.15 -12.73
C VAL A 84 -16.00 4.53 -11.29
N GLY A 85 -16.90 5.24 -10.60
CA GLY A 85 -16.65 5.67 -9.23
C GLY A 85 -17.80 6.45 -8.62
N PRO A 86 -17.80 6.59 -7.28
CA PRO A 86 -18.95 7.12 -6.55
C PRO A 86 -19.14 8.64 -6.63
N GLY A 87 -18.17 9.39 -7.17
CA GLY A 87 -18.25 10.85 -7.31
C GLY A 87 -18.30 11.65 -5.99
N ALA A 88 -18.31 10.98 -4.83
CA ALA A 88 -18.39 11.59 -3.51
C ALA A 88 -17.68 10.74 -2.44
N VAL A 89 -17.42 11.34 -1.28
CA VAL A 89 -16.93 10.62 -0.09
C VAL A 89 -18.06 9.84 0.59
N ARG A 90 -17.68 8.84 1.42
CA ARG A 90 -18.60 7.86 2.02
C ARG A 90 -19.83 8.47 2.71
N PHE A 91 -19.65 9.49 3.54
CA PHE A 91 -20.71 10.07 4.36
C PHE A 91 -21.69 10.97 3.58
N ILE A 92 -21.27 11.55 2.44
CA ILE A 92 -22.14 12.44 1.67
C ILE A 92 -23.08 11.61 0.81
N SER A 93 -22.55 11.02 -0.27
CA SER A 93 -23.29 10.13 -1.19
C SER A 93 -22.36 9.11 -1.84
N GLY A 94 -21.22 8.79 -1.22
CA GLY A 94 -20.17 7.99 -1.84
C GLY A 94 -20.23 6.49 -1.57
N THR A 95 -21.22 6.01 -0.82
CA THR A 95 -21.31 4.61 -0.40
C THR A 95 -22.21 3.81 -1.32
N PHE A 96 -21.61 3.05 -2.24
CA PHE A 96 -22.33 2.00 -2.99
C PHE A 96 -22.52 0.71 -2.19
N GLN A 97 -23.52 -0.08 -2.58
CA GLN A 97 -23.84 -1.39 -2.01
C GLN A 97 -22.61 -2.32 -1.98
N SER A 98 -21.81 -2.32 -3.06
CA SER A 98 -20.58 -3.11 -3.17
C SER A 98 -19.57 -2.82 -2.05
N HIS A 99 -19.48 -1.58 -1.56
CA HIS A 99 -18.61 -1.24 -0.43
C HIS A 99 -19.06 -1.94 0.85
N ARG A 100 -20.35 -1.85 1.21
CA ARG A 100 -20.87 -2.47 2.44
C ARG A 100 -20.83 -3.99 2.36
N GLU A 101 -21.05 -4.57 1.18
CA GLU A 101 -20.94 -6.02 0.99
C GLU A 101 -19.51 -6.52 1.17
N LEU A 102 -18.53 -5.81 0.60
CA LEU A 102 -17.13 -6.15 0.77
C LEU A 102 -16.69 -5.97 2.23
N GLU A 103 -17.11 -4.90 2.91
CA GLU A 103 -16.85 -4.68 4.34
C GLU A 103 -17.37 -5.85 5.19
N LYS A 104 -18.63 -6.27 4.98
CA LYS A 104 -19.20 -7.43 5.70
C LYS A 104 -18.47 -8.73 5.39
N LYS A 105 -18.08 -8.97 4.13
CA LYS A 105 -17.31 -10.16 3.73
C LYS A 105 -15.93 -10.19 4.39
N LEU A 106 -15.24 -9.05 4.43
CA LEU A 106 -13.94 -8.91 5.09
C LEU A 106 -14.05 -9.09 6.60
N ALA A 107 -15.06 -8.51 7.24
CA ALA A 107 -15.33 -8.68 8.66
C ALA A 107 -15.54 -10.16 9.01
N LYS A 108 -16.39 -10.86 8.24
CA LYS A 108 -16.62 -12.29 8.38
C LYS A 108 -15.35 -13.12 8.16
N PHE A 109 -14.57 -12.80 7.12
CA PHE A 109 -13.32 -13.50 6.80
C PHE A 109 -12.30 -13.39 7.93
N HIS A 110 -12.20 -12.22 8.57
CA HIS A 110 -11.29 -11.98 9.69
C HIS A 110 -11.89 -12.26 11.07
N GLN A 111 -13.13 -12.77 11.15
CA GLN A 111 -13.85 -13.02 12.40
C GLN A 111 -13.92 -11.77 13.29
N ARG A 112 -14.33 -10.64 12.69
CA ARG A 112 -14.53 -9.33 13.35
C ARG A 112 -15.97 -8.87 13.19
N ASP A 113 -16.39 -7.95 14.05
CA ASP A 113 -17.78 -7.43 14.07
C ASP A 113 -18.14 -6.61 12.83
N ASP A 114 -17.22 -5.77 12.34
CA ASP A 114 -17.36 -5.00 11.10
C ASP A 114 -15.97 -4.73 10.46
N ALA A 115 -15.97 -4.19 9.25
CA ALA A 115 -14.77 -3.71 8.58
C ALA A 115 -15.03 -2.36 7.88
N MET A 116 -13.94 -1.66 7.58
CA MET A 116 -13.98 -0.37 6.89
C MET A 116 -12.99 -0.34 5.73
N LEU A 117 -13.48 0.07 4.56
CA LEU A 117 -12.65 0.21 3.36
C LEU A 117 -11.92 1.55 3.33
N PHE A 118 -10.68 1.47 2.85
CA PHE A 118 -9.83 2.60 2.46
C PHE A 118 -9.33 2.37 1.04
N SER A 119 -8.83 3.42 0.40
CA SER A 119 -8.27 3.35 -0.96
C SER A 119 -7.01 2.50 -1.07
N SER A 120 -6.27 2.32 0.02
CA SER A 120 -5.09 1.46 0.08
C SER A 120 -4.75 1.09 1.52
N ALA A 121 -3.99 0.02 1.73
CA ALA A 121 -3.44 -0.33 3.04
C ALA A 121 -2.55 0.78 3.63
N TYR A 122 -1.87 1.56 2.78
CA TYR A 122 -1.11 2.73 3.22
C TYR A 122 -2.03 3.77 3.85
N SER A 123 -3.14 4.10 3.17
CA SER A 123 -4.16 5.03 3.65
C SER A 123 -4.86 4.53 4.91
N THR A 124 -5.12 3.22 5.03
CA THR A 124 -5.65 2.62 6.26
C THR A 124 -4.72 2.88 7.44
N VAL A 125 -3.43 2.54 7.29
CA VAL A 125 -2.46 2.65 8.39
C VAL A 125 -2.29 4.09 8.83
N VAL A 126 -2.11 5.03 7.90
CA VAL A 126 -1.97 6.45 8.24
C VAL A 126 -3.27 7.02 8.80
N GLY A 127 -4.41 6.70 8.20
CA GLY A 127 -5.72 7.21 8.62
C GLY A 127 -6.19 6.69 9.97
N ILE A 128 -5.78 5.48 10.37
CA ILE A 128 -6.17 4.87 11.64
C ILE A 128 -5.15 5.13 12.75
N LEU A 129 -3.86 4.91 12.51
CA LEU A 129 -2.87 5.05 13.59
C LEU A 129 -2.70 6.51 14.00
N THR A 130 -2.69 7.46 13.06
CA THR A 130 -2.44 8.87 13.37
C THR A 130 -3.37 9.47 14.42
N PRO A 131 -4.70 9.32 14.32
CA PRO A 131 -5.61 9.85 15.34
C PRO A 131 -5.64 9.04 16.65
N LEU A 132 -5.23 7.78 16.64
CA LEU A 132 -5.25 6.91 17.84
C LEU A 132 -4.00 7.08 18.72
N ILE A 133 -2.89 7.48 18.11
CA ILE A 133 -1.62 7.70 18.82
C ILE A 133 -1.60 9.14 19.33
N THR A 134 -1.40 9.30 20.63
CA THR A 134 -1.43 10.60 21.31
C THR A 134 -0.13 10.85 22.08
N SER A 135 -0.01 12.03 22.70
CA SER A 135 1.10 12.36 23.61
C SER A 135 1.14 11.50 24.88
N ASP A 136 0.10 10.68 25.11
CA ASP A 136 0.05 9.70 26.21
C ASP A 136 0.43 8.28 25.75
N THR A 137 0.69 8.06 24.45
CA THR A 137 0.96 6.74 23.88
C THR A 137 2.46 6.47 23.73
N ILE A 138 2.93 5.30 24.18
CA ILE A 138 4.26 4.76 23.84
C ILE A 138 4.12 3.75 22.71
N ILE A 139 4.92 3.90 21.66
CA ILE A 139 4.93 2.98 20.52
C ILE A 139 6.15 2.07 20.57
N ILE A 140 5.93 0.77 20.40
CA ILE A 140 6.98 -0.24 20.26
C ILE A 140 6.87 -0.82 18.85
N SER A 141 7.91 -0.65 18.03
CA SER A 141 7.88 -0.94 16.58
C SER A 141 9.03 -1.84 16.17
N ASP A 142 8.74 -2.82 15.31
CA ASP A 142 9.75 -3.60 14.61
C ASP A 142 10.57 -2.68 13.68
N GLU A 143 11.88 -2.93 13.56
CA GLU A 143 12.77 -2.12 12.73
C GLU A 143 12.48 -2.22 11.23
N LEU A 144 11.88 -3.32 10.76
CA LEU A 144 11.51 -3.55 9.36
C LEU A 144 10.03 -3.28 9.07
N ASN A 145 9.32 -2.62 9.99
CA ASN A 145 7.94 -2.20 9.75
C ASN A 145 7.83 -1.40 8.44
N HIS A 146 6.76 -1.68 7.69
CA HIS A 146 6.55 -1.05 6.40
C HIS A 146 6.48 0.49 6.53
N ASN A 147 6.92 1.20 5.49
CA ASN A 147 7.04 2.66 5.47
C ASN A 147 5.72 3.40 5.83
N CYS A 148 4.55 2.80 5.57
CA CYS A 148 3.28 3.39 5.99
C CYS A 148 3.14 3.51 7.51
N ILE A 149 3.61 2.51 8.27
CA ILE A 149 3.61 2.52 9.73
C ILE A 149 4.59 3.60 10.21
N ILE A 150 5.81 3.60 9.68
CA ILE A 150 6.84 4.60 10.03
C ILE A 150 6.32 6.02 9.82
N ASN A 151 5.64 6.28 8.70
CA ASN A 151 5.10 7.61 8.41
C ASN A 151 3.90 7.97 9.27
N ALA A 152 3.01 7.02 9.59
CA ALA A 152 1.95 7.26 10.55
C ALA A 152 2.53 7.69 11.91
N LEU A 153 3.52 6.95 12.43
CA LEU A 153 4.20 7.26 13.69
C LEU A 153 4.84 8.65 13.68
N ARG A 154 5.48 9.05 12.57
CA ARG A 154 6.06 10.39 12.40
C ARG A 154 5.01 11.51 12.45
N LEU A 155 3.81 11.26 11.95
CA LEU A 155 2.70 12.21 11.99
C LEU A 155 2.04 12.28 13.38
N SER A 156 2.14 11.21 14.17
CA SER A 156 1.31 11.00 15.38
C SER A 156 1.81 11.61 16.68
N ARG A 157 3.03 12.17 16.73
CA ARG A 157 3.64 12.77 17.95
C ARG A 157 3.41 11.94 19.25
N PRO A 158 3.81 10.65 19.28
CA PRO A 158 3.69 9.82 20.48
C PRO A 158 4.54 10.35 21.63
N LYS A 159 4.25 9.89 22.86
CA LYS A 159 5.07 10.17 24.05
C LYS A 159 6.50 9.68 23.90
N ASP A 160 6.64 8.45 23.42
CA ASP A 160 7.92 7.79 23.17
C ASP A 160 7.77 6.76 22.03
N LYS A 161 8.87 6.43 21.38
CA LYS A 161 8.95 5.41 20.33
C LYS A 161 10.19 4.55 20.55
N LYS A 162 9.98 3.27 20.83
CA LYS A 162 11.01 2.24 20.99
C LYS A 162 11.04 1.33 19.76
N ILE A 163 12.22 1.14 19.18
CA ILE A 163 12.43 0.24 18.05
C ILE A 163 13.16 -1.00 18.55
N TYR A 164 12.70 -2.19 18.19
CA TYR A 164 13.36 -3.46 18.48
C TYR A 164 13.80 -4.15 17.19
N LYS A 165 14.84 -4.98 17.26
CA LYS A 165 15.35 -5.71 16.09
C LYS A 165 14.31 -6.65 15.48
N HIS A 166 14.37 -6.83 14.18
CA HIS A 166 13.37 -7.62 13.45
C HIS A 166 13.20 -9.02 14.02
N LEU A 167 11.97 -9.37 14.39
CA LEU A 167 11.60 -10.65 15.01
C LEU A 167 12.33 -10.97 16.34
N ASN A 168 13.01 -10.01 16.97
CA ASN A 168 13.65 -10.21 18.26
C ASN A 168 12.62 -10.03 19.40
N MET A 169 11.99 -11.15 19.79
CA MET A 169 10.95 -11.16 20.82
C MET A 169 11.48 -10.80 22.22
N ASN A 170 12.76 -11.07 22.52
CA ASN A 170 13.36 -10.70 23.80
C ASN A 170 13.51 -9.17 23.90
N GLU A 171 14.02 -8.52 22.85
CA GLU A 171 14.09 -7.06 22.82
C GLU A 171 12.70 -6.42 22.85
N LEU A 172 11.71 -7.00 22.16
CA LEU A 172 10.32 -6.56 22.25
C LEU A 172 9.83 -6.60 23.70
N GLU A 173 10.03 -7.72 24.40
CA GLU A 173 9.63 -7.89 25.80
C GLU A 173 10.33 -6.87 26.72
N ASP A 174 11.63 -6.65 26.53
CA ASP A 174 12.39 -5.65 27.29
C ASP A 174 11.83 -4.24 27.06
N LYS A 175 11.52 -3.86 25.81
CA LYS A 175 10.88 -2.57 25.50
C LYS A 175 9.48 -2.44 26.10
N ILE A 176 8.72 -3.53 26.20
CA ILE A 176 7.41 -3.54 26.88
C ILE A 176 7.62 -3.29 28.38
N LYS A 177 8.49 -4.06 29.04
CA LYS A 177 8.80 -3.93 30.49
C LYS A 177 9.29 -2.52 30.82
N GLU A 178 10.18 -1.96 30.00
CA GLU A 178 10.67 -0.58 30.13
C GLU A 178 9.55 0.47 30.04
N SER A 179 8.41 0.15 29.43
CA SER A 179 7.32 1.11 29.15
C SER A 179 6.17 1.04 30.17
N VAL A 180 6.12 -0.01 30.99
CA VAL A 180 5.08 -0.18 32.02
C VAL A 180 5.10 1.02 32.98
N GLY A 181 3.92 1.61 33.20
CA GLY A 181 3.74 2.78 34.07
C GLY A 181 4.26 4.11 33.51
N LYS A 182 4.77 4.14 32.27
CA LYS A 182 5.31 5.36 31.64
C LYS A 182 4.34 6.05 30.68
N ALA A 183 3.26 5.40 30.30
CA ALA A 183 2.13 5.94 29.54
C ALA A 183 0.83 5.70 30.32
N LYS A 184 -0.23 6.44 29.98
CA LYS A 184 -1.58 6.15 30.50
C LYS A 184 -2.10 4.83 29.93
#